data_AF-A0A7J3VSA6-F1
#
_entry.id   AF-A0A7J3VSA6-F1
#
_cell.length_a   1.000
_cell.length_b   1.000
_cell.length_c   1.000
_cell.angle_alpha   90.00
_cell.angle_beta   90.00
_cell.angle_gamma   90.00
#
_symmetry.space_group_name_H-M   'P 1'
#
loop_
_entity.id
_entity.type
_entity.pdbx_description
1 polymer ?
#
loop_
_entity_poly.entity_id
_entity_poly.type
_entity_poly.pdbx_seq_one_letter_code
_entity_poly.pdbx_strand_id
1 'polypeptide(L)'
;MTMSIDKLSMVENKLVGRREVQASISYTKPLTREEIKKLIADHFRTDPAKVVVKKAAFSTGTHSVKVHAHLYEAVEQALKLEPEHILIRNKLAEKEKK
;
A
#
# COMPACT_ATOMS: atom_id res chain seq x y z
N MET A 1 -11.37 16.42 2.57
CA MET A 1 -11.21 14.97 2.80
C MET A 1 -10.44 14.79 4.10
N THR A 2 -11.10 14.36 5.17
CA THR A 2 -10.42 14.01 6.42
C THR A 2 -10.12 12.52 6.39
N MET A 3 -8.86 12.20 6.17
CA MET A 3 -8.30 10.86 6.23
C MET A 3 -7.25 10.89 7.32
N SER A 4 -7.36 10.01 8.29
CA SER A 4 -6.46 10.01 9.44
C SER A 4 -5.95 8.59 9.65
N ILE A 5 -4.64 8.47 9.89
CA ILE A 5 -4.02 7.20 10.26
C ILE A 5 -4.18 7.06 11.77
N ASP A 6 -5.01 6.13 12.20
CA ASP A 6 -5.21 5.84 13.63
C ASP A 6 -4.07 5.01 14.21
N LYS A 7 -3.58 4.05 13.42
CA LYS A 7 -2.50 3.15 13.83
C LYS A 7 -1.58 2.88 12.67
N LEU A 8 -0.28 2.94 12.93
CA LEU A 8 0.77 2.60 11.99
C LEU A 8 1.76 1.68 12.68
N SER A 9 2.00 0.52 12.08
CA SER A 9 3.05 -0.41 12.49
C SER A 9 3.96 -0.64 11.30
N MET A 10 5.26 -0.53 11.52
CA MET A 10 6.29 -0.77 10.50
C MET A 10 7.26 -1.83 11.02
N VAL A 11 7.45 -2.87 10.22
CA VAL A 11 8.41 -3.93 10.49
C VAL A 11 9.42 -3.96 9.34
N GLU A 12 10.68 -3.69 9.65
CA GLU A 12 11.76 -3.75 8.66
C GLU A 12 12.33 -5.16 8.57
N ASN A 13 12.29 -5.76 7.37
CA ASN A 13 12.88 -7.06 7.11
C ASN A 13 14.19 -6.90 6.34
N LYS A 14 15.31 -6.99 7.07
CA LYS A 14 16.67 -6.84 6.52
C LYS A 14 17.08 -7.94 5.54
N LEU A 15 16.47 -9.13 5.61
CA LEU A 15 16.81 -10.25 4.73
C LEU A 15 16.27 -10.05 3.31
N VAL A 16 15.08 -9.45 3.21
CA VAL A 16 14.38 -9.22 1.93
C VAL A 16 14.59 -7.78 1.45
N GLY A 17 15.03 -6.87 2.32
CA GLY A 17 15.15 -5.44 2.01
C GLY A 17 13.78 -4.78 1.81
N ARG A 18 12.77 -5.18 2.59
CA ARG A 18 11.42 -4.60 2.52
C ARG A 18 10.95 -4.12 3.88
N ARG A 19 10.17 -3.04 3.88
CA ARG A 19 9.46 -2.54 5.05
C ARG A 19 7.99 -2.93 4.94
N GLU A 20 7.54 -3.77 5.85
CA GLU A 20 6.13 -4.13 5.95
C GLU A 20 5.41 -3.09 6.79
N VAL A 21 4.43 -2.43 6.19
CA VAL A 21 3.63 -1.38 6.81
C VAL A 21 2.21 -1.87 6.98
N GLN A 22 1.74 -1.87 8.22
CA GLN A 22 0.35 -2.08 8.57
C GLN A 22 -0.24 -0.77 9.08
N ALA A 23 -1.21 -0.24 8.34
CA ALA A 23 -1.89 1.00 8.70
C ALA A 23 -3.38 0.74 8.94
N SER A 24 -3.95 1.37 9.97
CA SER A 24 -5.40 1.51 10.13
C SER A 24 -5.75 2.96 9.81
N ILE A 25 -6.58 3.16 8.80
CA ILE A 25 -6.99 4.48 8.32
C ILE A 25 -8.49 4.62 8.54
N SER A 26 -8.89 5.69 9.23
CA SER A 26 -10.31 6.08 9.31
C SER A 26 -10.65 7.05 8.18
N TYR A 27 -11.82 6.84 7.59
CA TYR A 27 -12.26 7.58 6.40
C TYR A 27 -13.73 7.99 6.51
N THR A 28 -14.04 9.24 6.20
CA THR A 28 -15.45 9.68 6.13
C THR A 28 -16.11 9.27 4.80
N LYS A 29 -15.33 9.06 3.74
CA LYS A 29 -15.79 8.65 2.40
C LYS A 29 -15.01 7.43 1.90
N PRO A 30 -15.59 6.57 1.05
CA PRO A 30 -14.92 5.37 0.57
C PRO A 30 -13.54 5.69 -0.01
N LEU A 31 -12.51 5.06 0.53
CA LEU A 31 -11.14 5.22 0.05
C LEU A 31 -10.89 4.37 -1.19
N THR A 32 -10.26 4.97 -2.19
CA THR A 32 -9.66 4.22 -3.28
C THR A 32 -8.27 3.72 -2.89
N ARG A 33 -7.80 2.66 -3.55
CA ARG A 33 -6.44 2.15 -3.34
C ARG A 33 -5.37 3.19 -3.70
N GLU A 34 -5.62 4.05 -4.67
CA GLU A 34 -4.69 5.12 -5.08
C GLU A 34 -4.54 6.18 -4.00
N GLU A 35 -5.63 6.56 -3.33
CA GLU A 35 -5.59 7.48 -2.19
C GLU A 35 -4.82 6.88 -1.02
N ILE A 36 -5.07 5.61 -0.69
CA ILE A 36 -4.32 4.89 0.34
C ILE A 36 -2.82 4.86 0.01
N LYS A 37 -2.48 4.59 -1.25
CA LYS A 37 -1.10 4.55 -1.73
C LYS A 37 -0.42 5.91 -1.60
N LYS A 38 -1.08 6.99 -2.01
CA LYS A 38 -0.59 8.37 -1.85
C LYS A 38 -0.43 8.75 -0.39
N LEU A 39 -1.41 8.44 0.44
CA LEU A 39 -1.39 8.76 1.87
C LEU A 39 -0.23 8.05 2.61
N ILE A 40 0.04 6.79 2.27
CA ILE A 40 1.20 6.06 2.80
C ILE A 40 2.50 6.65 2.23
N ALA A 41 2.57 6.93 0.93
CA ALA A 41 3.73 7.54 0.29
C ALA A 41 4.11 8.89 0.91
N ASP A 42 3.13 9.77 1.12
CA ASP A 42 3.30 11.08 1.75
C ASP A 42 3.76 10.95 3.20
N HIS A 43 3.17 10.02 3.96
CA HIS A 43 3.55 9.76 5.35
C HIS A 43 5.01 9.31 5.47
N PHE A 44 5.46 8.43 4.57
CA PHE A 44 6.83 7.92 4.54
C PHE A 44 7.78 8.73 3.66
N ARG A 45 7.34 9.88 3.12
CA ARG A 45 8.08 10.73 2.17
C ARG A 45 8.77 9.92 1.06
N THR A 46 8.07 8.92 0.57
CA THR A 46 8.56 7.95 -0.42
C THR A 46 7.75 8.09 -1.70
N ASP A 47 8.34 7.74 -2.84
CA ASP A 47 7.61 7.76 -4.11
C ASP A 47 6.46 6.74 -4.10
N PRO A 48 5.24 7.10 -4.54
CA PRO A 48 4.12 6.16 -4.61
C PRO A 48 4.46 4.91 -5.43
N ALA A 49 5.31 4.98 -6.46
CA ALA A 49 5.73 3.81 -7.24
C ALA A 49 6.44 2.74 -6.41
N LYS A 50 7.07 3.12 -5.29
CA LYS A 50 7.76 2.22 -4.35
C LYS A 50 6.86 1.61 -3.29
N VAL A 51 5.61 2.07 -3.21
CA VAL A 51 4.60 1.58 -2.26
C VAL A 51 3.69 0.56 -2.94
N VAL A 52 3.73 -0.67 -2.46
CA VAL A 52 2.87 -1.75 -2.95
C VAL A 52 1.80 -2.05 -1.91
N VAL A 53 0.54 -1.75 -2.22
CA VAL A 53 -0.59 -2.13 -1.37
C VAL A 53 -0.96 -3.59 -1.65
N LYS A 54 -0.68 -4.48 -0.69
CA LYS A 54 -0.97 -5.92 -0.81
C LYS A 54 -2.42 -6.24 -0.47
N LYS A 55 -2.92 -5.68 0.63
CA LYS A 55 -4.29 -5.91 1.10
C LYS A 55 -4.88 -4.63 1.68
N ALA A 56 -6.14 -4.37 1.35
CA ALA A 56 -6.95 -3.35 1.98
C ALA A 56 -8.25 -4.03 2.44
N ALA A 57 -8.43 -4.16 3.74
CA ALA A 57 -9.59 -4.77 4.36
C ALA A 57 -10.46 -3.66 4.97
N PHE A 58 -11.56 -3.35 4.30
CA PHE A 58 -12.54 -2.38 4.77
C PHE A 58 -13.40 -3.02 5.86
N SER A 59 -13.45 -2.39 7.03
CA SER A 59 -14.32 -2.83 8.12
C SER A 59 -15.68 -2.15 7.95
N THR A 60 -16.70 -2.95 7.65
CA THR A 60 -18.09 -2.50 7.48
C THR A 60 -18.62 -1.93 8.78
N GLY A 61 -19.26 -0.75 8.72
CA GLY A 61 -19.88 -0.09 9.88
C GLY A 61 -18.95 0.82 10.69
N THR A 62 -17.63 0.64 10.63
CA THR A 62 -16.66 1.43 11.43
C THR A 62 -15.93 2.50 10.61
N HIS A 63 -16.21 2.61 9.30
CA HIS A 63 -15.55 3.61 8.44
C HIS A 63 -14.00 3.54 8.51
N SER A 64 -13.46 2.33 8.73
CA SER A 64 -12.03 2.11 8.94
C SER A 64 -11.51 1.05 7.98
N VAL A 65 -10.31 1.27 7.42
CA VAL A 65 -9.64 0.31 6.55
C VAL A 65 -8.32 -0.12 7.17
N LYS A 66 -8.11 -1.44 7.25
CA LYS A 66 -6.82 -2.04 7.58
C LYS A 66 -6.06 -2.28 6.30
N VAL A 67 -4.92 -1.61 6.15
CA VAL A 67 -4.07 -1.65 4.97
C VAL A 67 -2.78 -2.36 5.33
N HIS A 68 -2.39 -3.31 4.48
CA HIS A 68 -1.09 -3.94 4.49
C HIS A 68 -0.37 -3.53 3.21
N ALA A 69 0.70 -2.75 3.36
CA ALA A 69 1.54 -2.27 2.29
C ALA A 69 2.99 -2.68 2.50
N HIS A 70 3.72 -2.88 1.41
CA HIS A 70 5.16 -3.07 1.43
C HIS A 70 5.83 -1.83 0.82
N LEU A 71 6.83 -1.31 1.53
CA LEU A 71 7.72 -0.28 1.04
C LEU A 71 9.03 -0.93 0.62
N TYR A 72 9.41 -0.66 -0.62
CA TYR A 72 10.68 -1.08 -1.20
C TYR A 72 11.58 0.12 -1.44
N GLU A 73 12.90 -0.08 -1.46
CA GLU A 73 13.86 0.98 -1.79
C GLU A 73 13.89 1.24 -3.31
N ALA A 74 13.73 0.18 -4.10
CA ALA A 74 13.67 0.22 -5.56
C ALA A 74 12.39 -0.45 -6.11
N VAL A 75 11.86 0.10 -7.21
CA VAL A 75 10.67 -0.45 -7.91
C VAL A 75 10.97 -1.83 -8.51
N GLU A 76 12.21 -2.06 -8.94
CA GLU A 76 12.66 -3.35 -9.48
C GLU A 76 12.59 -4.49 -8.46
N GLN A 77 12.82 -4.20 -7.18
CA GLN A 77 12.65 -5.19 -6.12
C GLN A 77 11.18 -5.57 -5.94
N ALA A 78 10.29 -4.59 -6.01
CA ALA A 78 8.85 -4.82 -5.99
C ALA A 78 8.40 -5.71 -7.15
N LEU A 79 8.93 -5.47 -8.36
CA LEU A 79 8.65 -6.27 -9.57
C LEU A 79 9.13 -7.72 -9.47
N LYS A 80 10.28 -7.97 -8.83
CA LYS A 80 10.84 -9.32 -8.69
C LYS A 80 10.22 -10.13 -7.53
N LEU A 81 9.81 -9.47 -6.45
CA LEU A 81 9.36 -10.13 -5.22
C LEU A 81 7.84 -10.29 -5.13
N GLU A 82 7.07 -9.40 -5.75
CA GLU A 82 5.61 -9.45 -5.70
C GLU A 82 5.03 -10.23 -6.89
N PRO A 83 3.95 -10.98 -6.68
CA PRO A 83 3.31 -11.72 -7.77
C PRO A 83 2.62 -10.77 -8.77
N GLU A 84 2.55 -11.18 -10.03
CA GLU A 84 2.05 -10.37 -11.17
C GLU A 84 0.66 -9.74 -10.92
N HIS A 85 -0.23 -10.45 -10.23
CA HIS A 85 -1.57 -9.94 -9.92
C HIS A 85 -1.57 -8.75 -8.94
N ILE A 86 -0.54 -8.61 -8.10
CA ILE A 86 -0.36 -7.45 -7.20
C ILE A 86 0.17 -6.25 -8.00
N LEU A 87 1.09 -6.49 -8.93
CA LEU A 87 1.68 -5.48 -9.81
C LEU A 87 0.61 -4.84 -10.72
N ILE A 88 -0.22 -5.68 -11.34
CA ILE A 88 -1.36 -5.24 -12.16
C ILE A 88 -2.37 -4.44 -11.32
N ARG A 89 -2.68 -4.91 -10.10
CA ARG A 89 -3.62 -4.23 -9.19
C ARG A 89 -3.11 -2.90 -8.64
N ASN A 90 -1.80 -2.69 -8.62
CA ASN A 90 -1.17 -1.42 -8.23
C ASN A 90 -0.78 -0.53 -9.42
N LYS A 91 -1.25 -0.87 -10.64
CA LYS A 91 -0.94 -0.18 -11.91
C LYS A 91 0.56 -0.05 -12.20
N LEU A 92 1.38 -0.97 -11.67
CA LEU A 92 2.82 -1.02 -11.92
C LEU A 92 3.16 -1.83 -13.19
N ALA A 93 2.23 -2.68 -13.64
CA ALA A 93 2.33 -3.40 -14.90
C ALA A 93 1.00 -3.33 -15.63
N GLU A 94 1.05 -3.00 -16.92
CA GLU A 94 -0.10 -3.05 -17.81
C GLU A 94 -0.33 -4.53 -18.20
N LYS A 95 -1.57 -5.01 -18.11
CA LYS A 95 -1.90 -6.34 -18.63
C LYS A 95 -1.67 -6.31 -20.15
N GLU A 96 -0.73 -7.09 -20.66
CA GLU A 96 -0.82 -7.50 -22.05
C GLU A 96 -2.12 -8.30 -22.20
N LYS A 97 -3.06 -7.72 -22.95
CA LYS A 97 -4.26 -8.43 -23.39
C LYS A 97 -3.80 -9.51 -24.37
N LYS A 98 -4.05 -10.77 -24.03
CA LYS A 98 -3.98 -11.87 -24.99
C LYS A 98 -5.31 -11.98 -25.72
#